data_AF-A0A8T2RLG1-F1
#
_entry.id   AF-A0A8T2RLG1-F1
#
_cell.length_a   1.000
_cell.length_b   1.000
_cell.length_c   1.000
_cell.angle_alpha   90.00
_cell.angle_beta   90.00
_cell.angle_gamma   90.00
#
_symmetry.space_group_name_H-M   'P 1'
#
loop_
_entity.id
_entity.type
_entity.pdbx_description
1 polymer ?
#
loop_
_entity_poly.entity_id
_entity_poly.type
_entity_poly.pdbx_seq_one_letter_code
_entity_poly.pdbx_strand_id
1 'polypeptide(L)'
;MGYLRVVMASPTGPTTRILYTDNWKAWSRSSALRLGSSLPFSSPLHLSYSSWLSSHRVSAHGLAFRHSNKYTSSLPALDPIPLPSPPANVSLQSVLPYLWNLASGDRTLGWRLFVALFLLLGGKAAGIVGPLLLKFAMDKLQAAPTLQGQSSKLILGSLIFSALSKAVSAGMNEMRYVIFAPLGHATGRRVSVHLLDHILGLDLTFHLEKSTGVLARVIDRAQRAVVHIFRAVVFTFIPTGVELGIVCVLLAKKVSTTVAGVVLVTFIAYVWWTIDITRAAAASRKEANKVEELVTGKVVDALLNFEMVAQSNNQKLEVQQYNGLLVRHQVAMLDAERLSAALNAGQAFILAAGVAAVMALAGLSVMKGSMTIGDLILANGLILQLSGPLQFLGFLYRDLRQSLVDLDSLFSILLTKPSLKDGDMELQKDGLGVKIRACNLHFSYKSSRKVLNGVSFTADPGESVAIVGPSGSGKSTIVKLLLRLYDPLSGSLSMDNIDLQTLRQMSLRRAVAVVPQDTVLFNDTIYHNIAYSQPTACEAEIVEAAKQAVSGTRPGVN
;
A
#
# COMPACT_ATOMS: atom_id res chain seq x y z
N MET A 1 -8.30 -7.99 -45.30
CA MET A 1 -8.72 -7.21 -44.10
C MET A 1 -8.04 -5.85 -44.19
N GLY A 2 -8.79 -4.79 -44.49
CA GLY A 2 -8.25 -3.44 -44.65
C GLY A 2 -8.01 -2.78 -43.30
N TYR A 3 -6.77 -2.85 -42.81
CA TYR A 3 -6.36 -2.09 -41.63
C TYR A 3 -5.87 -0.71 -42.07
N LEU A 4 -6.40 0.36 -41.48
CA LEU A 4 -5.84 1.70 -41.66
C LEU A 4 -4.47 1.76 -40.96
N ARG A 5 -3.40 2.02 -41.71
CA ARG A 5 -2.04 2.12 -41.16
C ARG A 5 -1.63 3.58 -41.07
N VAL A 6 -1.60 4.12 -39.86
CA VAL A 6 -1.03 5.45 -39.59
C VAL A 6 0.44 5.29 -39.24
N VAL A 7 1.33 5.67 -40.16
CA VAL A 7 2.79 5.54 -39.97
C VAL A 7 3.39 6.91 -39.63
N MET A 8 4.09 6.99 -38.49
CA MET A 8 4.91 8.15 -38.12
C MET A 8 6.38 7.91 -38.52
N ALA A 9 6.65 7.72 -39.82
CA ALA A 9 8.00 7.54 -40.37
C ALA A 9 8.04 7.91 -41.87
N SER A 10 9.26 8.06 -42.42
CA SER A 10 9.51 8.38 -43.84
C SER A 10 8.77 7.41 -44.79
N PRO A 11 8.07 7.91 -45.82
CA PRO A 11 7.21 7.07 -46.66
C PRO A 11 8.03 6.19 -47.60
N THR A 12 7.84 4.87 -47.52
CA THR A 12 8.37 3.90 -48.50
C THR A 12 7.22 3.06 -49.07
N GLY A 13 6.39 3.68 -49.91
CA GLY A 13 5.33 2.97 -50.65
C GLY A 13 4.61 3.86 -51.69
N PRO A 14 4.18 3.31 -52.85
CA PRO A 14 3.63 4.08 -53.96
C PRO A 14 2.18 4.59 -53.78
N THR A 15 1.50 4.29 -52.68
CA THR A 15 0.07 4.65 -52.44
C THR A 15 -0.20 5.36 -51.12
N THR A 16 0.81 5.93 -50.46
CA THR A 16 0.64 6.62 -49.17
C THR A 16 0.27 8.10 -49.36
N ARG A 17 -0.91 8.51 -48.89
CA ARG A 17 -1.30 9.93 -48.84
C ARG A 17 -0.62 10.62 -47.67
N ILE A 18 0.09 11.70 -47.94
CA ILE A 18 0.82 12.48 -46.93
C ILE A 18 -0.04 13.65 -46.47
N LEU A 19 -0.34 13.69 -45.17
CA LEU A 19 -0.95 14.83 -44.49
C LEU A 19 0.14 15.67 -43.85
N TYR A 20 0.29 16.90 -44.32
CA TYR A 20 1.15 17.91 -43.70
C TYR A 20 0.39 18.61 -42.57
N THR A 21 1.05 18.74 -41.42
CA THR A 21 0.54 19.51 -40.29
C THR A 21 0.98 20.97 -40.44
N ASP A 22 0.18 21.79 -41.13
CA ASP A 22 0.47 23.19 -41.47
C ASP A 22 0.33 24.15 -40.28
N ASN A 23 1.21 23.99 -39.29
CA ASN A 23 1.47 25.03 -38.29
C ASN A 23 2.90 25.53 -38.48
N TRP A 24 3.18 26.28 -39.56
CA TRP A 24 4.37 27.13 -39.62
C TRP A 24 4.36 28.16 -40.76
N LYS A 25 4.14 29.43 -40.41
CA LYS A 25 4.78 30.56 -41.10
C LYS A 25 5.79 31.20 -40.13
N ALA A 26 6.95 31.55 -40.68
CA ALA A 26 8.05 32.33 -40.10
C ALA A 26 9.06 31.56 -39.22
N TRP A 27 10.15 31.09 -39.81
CA TRP A 27 11.50 31.69 -39.68
C TRP A 27 12.51 30.90 -40.53
N SER A 28 13.15 31.60 -41.47
CA SER A 28 14.30 31.11 -42.25
C SER A 28 15.60 31.52 -41.58
N ARG A 29 16.59 30.61 -41.48
CA ARG A 29 17.95 30.76 -42.05
C ARG A 29 18.98 29.81 -41.38
N SER A 30 19.65 29.05 -42.25
CA SER A 30 21.10 28.70 -42.30
C SER A 30 21.80 28.06 -41.09
N SER A 31 22.40 26.88 -41.31
CA SER A 31 23.87 26.60 -41.33
C SER A 31 24.09 25.08 -41.26
N ALA A 32 24.37 24.40 -42.38
CA ALA A 32 25.71 24.01 -42.85
C ALA A 32 26.39 22.88 -42.04
N LEU A 33 26.45 21.71 -42.68
CA LEU A 33 27.26 20.54 -42.35
C LEU A 33 28.76 20.86 -42.21
N ARG A 34 29.43 20.18 -41.26
CA ARG A 34 30.81 19.68 -41.45
C ARG A 34 30.96 18.29 -40.83
N LEU A 35 31.24 17.32 -41.70
CA LEU A 35 31.83 16.02 -41.38
C LEU A 35 33.35 16.21 -41.20
N GLY A 36 33.92 15.48 -40.23
CA GLY A 36 35.36 15.39 -39.99
C GLY A 36 35.72 13.99 -39.49
N SER A 37 36.24 13.19 -40.41
CA SER A 37 37.16 12.05 -40.29
C SER A 37 38.32 12.31 -39.29
N SER A 38 39.04 11.38 -38.65
CA SER A 38 39.19 9.91 -38.72
C SER A 38 40.36 9.47 -37.80
N LEU A 39 40.46 8.15 -37.53
CA LEU A 39 41.64 7.31 -37.18
C LEU A 39 42.02 7.13 -35.67
N PRO A 40 42.81 6.08 -35.29
CA PRO A 40 42.66 4.62 -35.52
C PRO A 40 43.10 3.73 -34.30
N PHE A 41 43.16 2.38 -34.50
CA PHE A 41 43.78 1.32 -33.65
C PHE A 41 43.01 0.85 -32.38
N SER A 42 42.99 -0.41 -31.91
CA SER A 42 43.37 -1.74 -32.43
C SER A 42 43.08 -2.81 -31.35
N SER A 43 42.41 -3.90 -31.73
CA SER A 43 42.47 -5.29 -31.18
C SER A 43 41.97 -5.65 -29.75
N PRO A 44 41.62 -6.93 -29.53
CA PRO A 44 40.58 -7.37 -28.59
C PRO A 44 41.11 -8.09 -27.34
N LEU A 45 40.33 -8.10 -26.25
CA LEU A 45 40.55 -9.02 -25.14
C LEU A 45 39.23 -9.70 -24.76
N HIS A 46 39.10 -10.94 -25.25
CA HIS A 46 38.27 -11.98 -24.69
C HIS A 46 38.74 -12.28 -23.26
N LEU A 47 37.85 -12.23 -22.27
CA LEU A 47 38.03 -12.89 -20.98
C LEU A 47 36.75 -13.67 -20.65
N SER A 48 36.88 -14.99 -20.71
CA SER A 48 35.85 -15.96 -20.38
C SER A 48 35.54 -15.92 -18.88
N TYR A 49 34.28 -15.63 -18.52
CA TYR A 49 33.75 -15.89 -17.19
C TYR A 49 33.21 -17.33 -17.14
N SER A 50 34.10 -18.30 -16.95
CA SER A 50 33.71 -19.70 -16.73
C SER A 50 34.74 -20.43 -15.87
N SER A 51 34.82 -20.11 -14.58
CA SER A 51 35.57 -20.92 -13.60
C SER A 51 35.32 -20.57 -12.12
N TRP A 52 34.07 -20.23 -11.73
CA TRP A 52 33.76 -19.97 -10.32
C TRP A 52 32.44 -20.57 -9.83
N LEU A 53 32.14 -21.83 -10.20
CA LEU A 53 31.00 -22.59 -9.64
C LEU A 53 31.31 -24.08 -9.47
N SER A 54 32.51 -24.44 -8.98
CA SER A 54 32.85 -25.84 -8.72
C SER A 54 33.70 -26.03 -7.46
N SER A 55 33.17 -25.69 -6.28
CA SER A 55 33.77 -26.17 -5.01
C SER A 55 32.93 -26.00 -3.73
N HIS A 56 31.59 -26.05 -3.75
CA HIS A 56 30.83 -26.12 -2.48
C HIS A 56 29.64 -27.08 -2.57
N ARG A 57 29.91 -28.39 -2.53
CA ARG A 57 28.91 -29.39 -2.13
C ARG A 57 28.83 -29.40 -0.60
N VAL A 58 27.88 -28.65 -0.05
CA VAL A 58 27.44 -28.83 1.33
C VAL A 58 26.28 -29.82 1.33
N SER A 59 26.49 -30.95 2.02
CA SER A 59 25.50 -32.00 2.28
C SER A 59 24.33 -31.43 3.08
N ALA A 60 23.15 -31.33 2.46
CA ALA A 60 21.90 -31.01 3.14
C ALA A 60 21.11 -32.30 3.37
N HIS A 61 21.27 -32.89 4.55
CA HIS A 61 20.35 -33.91 5.05
C HIS A 61 19.05 -33.24 5.52
N GLY A 62 17.92 -33.71 4.97
CA GLY A 62 16.66 -33.84 5.70
C GLY A 62 15.90 -32.57 6.07
N LEU A 63 15.19 -31.97 5.10
CA LEU A 63 13.83 -31.45 5.24
C LEU A 63 13.38 -31.00 3.84
N ALA A 64 12.93 -31.96 3.05
CA ALA A 64 12.30 -31.68 1.76
C ALA A 64 10.98 -30.93 2.03
N PHE A 65 11.04 -29.60 2.06
CA PHE A 65 9.87 -28.76 1.86
C PHE A 65 9.30 -29.11 0.49
N ARG A 66 8.25 -29.94 0.47
CA ARG A 66 7.35 -30.06 -0.66
C ARG A 66 6.83 -28.65 -0.95
N HIS A 67 7.46 -27.94 -1.88
CA HIS A 67 6.82 -26.84 -2.59
C HIS A 67 5.69 -27.47 -3.41
N SER A 68 4.54 -27.68 -2.75
CA SER A 68 3.30 -27.87 -3.51
C SER A 68 3.10 -26.58 -4.27
N ASN A 69 3.25 -26.62 -5.59
CA ASN A 69 2.70 -25.62 -6.50
C ASN A 69 1.16 -25.64 -6.32
N LYS A 70 0.67 -25.01 -5.24
CA LYS A 70 -0.76 -24.80 -4.98
C LYS A 70 -1.34 -23.65 -5.82
N TYR A 71 -0.50 -23.01 -6.64
CA TYR A 71 -0.89 -21.97 -7.58
C TYR A 71 -1.00 -22.58 -8.98
N THR A 72 -1.94 -23.50 -9.20
CA THR A 72 -2.27 -23.98 -10.55
C THR A 72 -3.64 -23.48 -11.02
N SER A 73 -3.59 -22.81 -12.18
CA SER A 73 -4.59 -22.76 -13.25
C SER A 73 -6.00 -22.23 -12.92
N SER A 74 -6.09 -20.93 -12.67
CA SER A 74 -7.14 -19.99 -13.15
C SER A 74 -7.01 -18.70 -12.33
N LEU A 75 -7.04 -17.54 -12.99
CA LEU A 75 -7.10 -16.27 -12.26
C LEU A 75 -8.42 -16.28 -11.47
N PRO A 76 -8.38 -16.04 -10.14
CA PRO A 76 -9.60 -15.95 -9.36
C PRO A 76 -10.47 -14.82 -9.92
N ALA A 77 -11.77 -15.07 -10.06
CA ALA A 77 -12.72 -14.05 -10.49
C ALA A 77 -12.65 -12.83 -9.56
N LEU A 78 -12.80 -11.63 -10.13
CA LEU A 78 -12.93 -10.40 -9.34
C LEU A 78 -14.13 -10.55 -8.40
N ASP A 79 -13.92 -10.27 -7.11
CA ASP A 79 -14.99 -10.35 -6.11
C ASP A 79 -16.12 -9.37 -6.51
N PRO A 80 -17.37 -9.83 -6.71
CA PRO A 80 -18.44 -9.00 -7.26
C PRO A 80 -19.05 -8.01 -6.26
N ILE A 81 -18.53 -7.94 -5.02
CA ILE A 81 -19.07 -7.09 -3.96
C ILE A 81 -18.46 -5.68 -4.13
N PRO A 82 -19.24 -4.67 -4.54
CA PRO A 82 -18.74 -3.31 -4.65
C PRO A 82 -18.29 -2.81 -3.27
N LEU A 83 -17.17 -2.08 -3.24
CA LEU A 83 -16.74 -1.45 -2.00
C LEU A 83 -17.80 -0.42 -1.55
N PRO A 84 -18.02 -0.25 -0.24
CA PRO A 84 -18.83 0.86 0.25
C PRO A 84 -18.26 2.20 -0.24
N SER A 85 -19.10 3.23 -0.33
CA SER A 85 -18.64 4.55 -0.74
C SER A 85 -17.61 5.09 0.25
N PRO A 86 -16.43 5.56 -0.21
CA PRO A 86 -15.42 6.09 0.68
C PRO A 86 -15.91 7.35 1.41
N PRO A 87 -15.54 7.56 2.68
CA PRO A 87 -15.90 8.77 3.41
C PRO A 87 -15.17 10.00 2.84
N ALA A 88 -15.85 11.14 2.81
CA ALA A 88 -15.28 12.40 2.30
C ALA A 88 -14.17 12.98 3.21
N ASN A 89 -14.28 12.76 4.52
CA ASN A 89 -13.28 13.19 5.50
C ASN A 89 -12.73 11.98 6.25
N VAL A 90 -11.40 11.90 6.37
CA VAL A 90 -10.74 10.82 7.09
C VAL A 90 -10.64 11.13 8.57
N SER A 91 -11.45 10.45 9.35
CA SER A 91 -11.44 10.49 10.81
C SER A 91 -11.77 9.10 11.35
N LEU A 92 -11.43 8.83 12.61
CA LEU A 92 -11.81 7.57 13.27
C LEU A 92 -13.33 7.32 13.22
N GLN A 93 -14.14 8.37 13.32
CA GLN A 93 -15.60 8.28 13.32
C GLN A 93 -16.17 7.87 11.96
N SER A 94 -15.51 8.26 10.86
CA SER A 94 -15.95 7.93 9.49
C SER A 94 -15.32 6.64 8.97
N VAL A 95 -14.07 6.36 9.33
CA VAL A 95 -13.32 5.18 8.88
C VAL A 95 -13.80 3.91 9.56
N LEU A 96 -14.09 3.94 10.86
CA LEU A 96 -14.44 2.72 11.60
C LEU A 96 -15.74 2.08 11.09
N PRO A 97 -16.84 2.82 10.83
CA PRO A 97 -18.04 2.25 10.21
C PRO A 97 -17.78 1.71 8.80
N TYR A 98 -16.97 2.40 8.00
CA TYR A 98 -16.58 1.94 6.68
C TYR A 98 -15.84 0.60 6.73
N LEU A 99 -14.83 0.48 7.60
CA LEU A 99 -14.07 -0.75 7.80
C LEU A 99 -14.92 -1.87 8.39
N TRP A 100 -15.85 -1.54 9.29
CA TRP A 100 -16.79 -2.50 9.85
C TRP A 100 -17.69 -3.08 8.76
N ASN A 101 -18.34 -2.23 7.96
CA ASN A 101 -19.22 -2.65 6.87
C ASN A 101 -18.45 -3.46 5.81
N LEU A 102 -17.21 -3.06 5.53
CA LEU A 102 -16.32 -3.78 4.62
C LEU A 102 -15.96 -5.18 5.15
N ALA A 103 -15.66 -5.29 6.45
CA ALA A 103 -15.32 -6.55 7.09
C ALA A 103 -16.54 -7.48 7.28
N SER A 104 -17.72 -6.91 7.55
CA SER A 104 -18.96 -7.65 7.79
C SER A 104 -19.73 -8.00 6.52
N GLY A 105 -19.40 -7.37 5.38
CA GLY A 105 -20.12 -7.53 4.11
C GLY A 105 -20.06 -8.94 3.52
N ASP A 106 -19.08 -9.75 3.91
CA ASP A 106 -18.95 -11.13 3.49
C ASP A 106 -19.36 -12.09 4.60
N ARG A 107 -20.48 -12.80 4.41
CA ARG A 107 -21.01 -13.78 5.37
C ARG A 107 -19.99 -14.87 5.74
N THR A 108 -19.11 -15.24 4.81
CA THR A 108 -18.09 -16.29 5.05
C THR A 108 -16.92 -15.80 5.91
N LEU A 109 -16.73 -14.47 6.00
CA LEU A 109 -15.67 -13.84 6.79
C LEU A 109 -16.21 -13.16 8.06
N GLY A 110 -17.46 -12.70 8.06
CA GLY A 110 -18.11 -11.99 9.17
C GLY A 110 -18.25 -12.84 10.43
N TRP A 111 -18.42 -14.17 10.32
CA TRP A 111 -18.44 -15.05 11.50
C TRP A 111 -17.08 -15.07 12.22
N ARG A 112 -15.96 -14.94 11.49
CA ARG A 112 -14.61 -14.89 12.08
C ARG A 112 -14.46 -13.65 12.93
N LEU A 113 -15.02 -12.53 12.49
CA LEU A 113 -15.06 -11.30 13.29
C LEU A 113 -15.82 -11.52 14.60
N PHE A 114 -17.00 -12.13 14.53
CA PHE A 114 -17.79 -12.44 15.71
C PHE A 114 -17.06 -13.36 16.69
N VAL A 115 -16.46 -14.45 16.19
CA VAL A 115 -15.67 -15.38 17.02
C VAL A 115 -14.45 -14.69 17.62
N ALA A 116 -13.75 -13.83 16.86
CA ALA A 116 -12.63 -13.06 17.38
C ALA A 116 -13.06 -12.09 18.50
N LEU A 117 -14.20 -11.42 18.36
CA LEU A 117 -14.77 -10.56 19.41
C LEU A 117 -15.21 -11.36 20.64
N PHE A 118 -15.77 -12.56 20.43
CA PHE A 118 -16.12 -13.45 21.54
C PHE A 118 -14.86 -13.91 22.31
N LEU A 119 -13.82 -14.35 21.61
CA LEU A 119 -12.54 -14.73 22.21
C LEU A 119 -11.84 -13.55 22.91
N LEU A 120 -11.96 -12.33 22.36
CA LEU A 120 -11.50 -11.11 23.02
C LEU A 120 -12.19 -10.93 24.39
N LEU A 121 -13.53 -10.98 24.42
CA LEU A 121 -14.30 -10.77 25.64
C LEU A 121 -14.04 -11.89 26.65
N GLY A 122 -14.02 -13.15 26.20
CA GLY A 122 -13.67 -14.31 27.01
C GLY A 122 -12.26 -14.20 27.59
N GLY A 123 -11.28 -13.78 26.79
CA GLY A 123 -9.91 -13.60 27.21
C GLY A 123 -9.77 -12.49 28.27
N LYS A 124 -10.49 -11.37 28.12
CA LYS A 124 -10.50 -10.30 29.13
C LYS A 124 -11.18 -10.73 30.42
N ALA A 125 -12.31 -11.44 30.33
CA ALA A 125 -12.99 -12.00 31.50
C ALA A 125 -12.10 -12.98 32.27
N ALA A 126 -11.47 -13.94 31.56
CA ALA A 126 -10.50 -14.87 32.14
C ALA A 126 -9.29 -14.14 32.77
N GLY A 127 -8.83 -13.04 32.15
CA GLY A 127 -7.76 -12.22 32.69
C GLY A 127 -8.11 -11.64 34.07
N ILE A 128 -9.33 -11.11 34.23
CA ILE A 128 -9.81 -10.49 35.48
C ILE A 128 -10.14 -11.54 36.56
N VAL A 129 -10.62 -12.71 36.17
CA VAL A 129 -10.94 -13.82 37.10
C VAL A 129 -9.69 -14.31 37.84
N GLY A 130 -8.53 -14.33 37.18
CA GLY A 130 -7.26 -14.77 37.78
C GLY A 130 -6.91 -14.06 39.09
N PRO A 131 -6.75 -12.72 39.10
CA PRO A 131 -6.50 -11.94 40.32
C PRO A 131 -7.57 -12.08 41.41
N LEU A 132 -8.85 -12.24 41.05
CA LEU A 132 -9.93 -12.46 42.01
C LEU A 132 -9.82 -13.80 42.75
N LEU A 133 -9.46 -14.87 42.04
CA LEU A 133 -9.21 -16.18 42.63
C LEU A 133 -7.96 -16.17 43.52
N LEU A 134 -6.93 -15.42 43.11
CA LEU A 134 -5.74 -15.25 43.92
C LEU A 134 -6.06 -14.52 45.22
N LYS A 135 -6.87 -13.45 45.17
CA LYS A 135 -7.40 -12.79 46.37
C LYS A 135 -8.12 -13.78 47.28
N PHE A 136 -9.08 -14.54 46.75
CA PHE A 136 -9.86 -15.50 47.53
C PHE A 136 -8.97 -16.54 48.23
N ALA A 137 -7.98 -17.07 47.52
CA ALA A 137 -7.03 -18.02 48.09
C ALA A 137 -6.24 -17.41 49.26
N MET A 138 -5.77 -16.17 49.11
CA MET A 138 -4.97 -15.46 50.11
C MET A 138 -5.78 -15.10 51.37
N ASP A 139 -7.02 -14.63 51.19
CA ASP A 139 -7.93 -14.33 52.29
C ASP A 139 -8.22 -15.60 53.13
N LYS A 140 -8.43 -16.74 52.47
CA LYS A 140 -8.68 -18.03 53.14
C LYS A 140 -7.44 -18.59 53.83
N LEU A 141 -6.26 -18.41 53.24
CA LEU A 141 -4.99 -18.83 53.83
C LEU A 141 -4.69 -18.06 55.14
N GLN A 142 -5.01 -16.76 55.15
CA GLN A 142 -4.80 -15.90 56.31
C GLN A 142 -5.78 -16.22 57.46
N ALA A 143 -7.05 -16.53 57.14
CA ALA A 143 -8.09 -16.78 58.14
C ALA A 143 -7.89 -18.09 58.94
N ALA A 144 -7.16 -19.07 58.41
CA ALA A 144 -6.88 -20.32 59.11
C ALA A 144 -5.56 -20.94 58.58
N PRO A 145 -4.42 -20.68 59.25
CA PRO A 145 -3.12 -21.20 58.81
C PRO A 145 -2.96 -22.72 58.99
N THR A 146 -3.77 -23.35 59.85
CA THR A 146 -3.76 -24.79 60.14
C THR A 146 -5.02 -25.51 59.62
N LEU A 147 -5.34 -25.34 58.33
CA LEU A 147 -6.46 -26.04 57.71
C LEU A 147 -6.09 -27.49 57.32
N GLN A 148 -6.61 -28.47 58.09
CA GLN A 148 -6.66 -29.88 57.67
C GLN A 148 -7.97 -30.16 56.89
N GLY A 149 -7.90 -30.97 55.82
CA GLY A 149 -9.10 -31.48 55.12
C GLY A 149 -9.50 -30.74 53.81
N GLN A 150 -10.80 -30.44 53.64
CA GLN A 150 -11.37 -29.88 52.39
C GLN A 150 -10.92 -28.45 52.07
N SER A 151 -10.66 -27.63 53.09
CA SER A 151 -10.30 -26.21 52.90
C SER A 151 -8.93 -26.01 52.27
N SER A 152 -7.97 -26.91 52.51
CA SER A 152 -6.65 -26.85 51.85
C SER A 152 -6.72 -27.17 50.36
N LYS A 153 -7.60 -28.11 49.97
CA LYS A 153 -7.88 -28.43 48.56
C LYS A 153 -8.52 -27.26 47.81
N LEU A 154 -9.45 -26.54 48.46
CA LEU A 154 -10.07 -25.33 47.91
C LEU A 154 -9.07 -24.18 47.68
N ILE A 155 -8.17 -23.94 48.63
CA ILE A 155 -7.12 -22.91 48.50
C ILE A 155 -6.16 -23.28 47.36
N LEU A 156 -5.63 -24.50 47.37
CA LEU A 156 -4.71 -24.98 46.32
C LEU A 156 -5.39 -24.97 44.94
N GLY A 157 -6.64 -25.42 44.87
CA GLY A 157 -7.45 -25.35 43.65
C GLY A 157 -7.62 -23.91 43.14
N SER A 158 -7.87 -22.95 44.04
CA SER A 158 -8.01 -21.54 43.66
C SER A 158 -6.71 -20.93 43.13
N LEU A 159 -5.55 -21.30 43.69
CA LEU A 159 -4.24 -20.88 43.21
C LEU A 159 -3.92 -21.45 41.83
N ILE A 160 -4.14 -22.75 41.63
CA ILE A 160 -3.95 -23.42 40.33
C ILE A 160 -4.89 -22.81 39.30
N PHE A 161 -6.16 -22.63 39.65
CA PHE A 161 -7.17 -22.08 38.73
C PHE A 161 -6.90 -20.60 38.42
N SER A 162 -6.31 -19.83 39.34
CA SER A 162 -5.83 -18.47 39.07
C SER A 162 -4.72 -18.45 38.00
N ALA A 163 -3.73 -19.33 38.11
CA ALA A 163 -2.67 -19.47 37.11
C ALA A 163 -3.21 -19.96 35.76
N LEU A 164 -4.12 -20.96 35.78
CA LEU A 164 -4.79 -21.47 34.59
C LEU A 164 -5.63 -20.37 33.90
N SER A 165 -6.31 -19.51 34.67
CA SER A 165 -7.09 -18.39 34.14
C SER A 165 -6.23 -17.41 33.32
N LYS A 166 -4.99 -17.16 33.76
CA LYS A 166 -4.01 -16.36 32.98
C LYS A 166 -3.61 -17.07 31.69
N ALA A 167 -3.34 -18.38 31.75
CA ALA A 167 -3.01 -19.17 30.56
C ALA A 167 -4.17 -19.21 29.55
N VAL A 168 -5.41 -19.37 30.03
CA VAL A 168 -6.63 -19.31 29.21
C VAL A 168 -6.79 -17.93 28.56
N SER A 169 -6.60 -16.85 29.32
CA SER A 169 -6.63 -15.47 28.80
C SER A 169 -5.61 -15.24 27.69
N ALA A 170 -4.36 -15.68 27.90
CA ALA A 170 -3.31 -15.61 26.88
C ALA A 170 -3.65 -16.45 25.63
N GLY A 171 -4.10 -17.70 25.82
CA GLY A 171 -4.50 -18.58 24.72
C GLY A 171 -5.66 -18.02 23.89
N MET A 172 -6.68 -17.45 24.54
CA MET A 172 -7.80 -16.80 23.86
C MET A 172 -7.35 -15.56 23.06
N ASN A 173 -6.41 -14.78 23.59
CA ASN A 173 -5.85 -13.62 22.88
C ASN A 173 -5.09 -14.03 21.60
N GLU A 174 -4.32 -15.13 21.64
CA GLU A 174 -3.60 -15.66 20.48
C GLU A 174 -4.55 -16.33 19.48
N MET A 175 -5.50 -17.15 19.95
CA MET A 175 -6.51 -17.77 19.09
C MET A 175 -7.34 -16.71 18.34
N ARG A 176 -7.72 -15.62 19.03
CA ARG A 176 -8.38 -14.46 18.41
C ARG A 176 -7.57 -13.92 17.23
N TYR A 177 -6.25 -13.78 17.38
CA TYR A 177 -5.39 -13.29 16.31
C TYR A 177 -5.40 -14.21 15.09
N VAL A 178 -5.28 -15.52 15.30
CA VAL A 178 -5.30 -16.53 14.23
C VAL A 178 -6.66 -16.56 13.51
N ILE A 179 -7.76 -16.45 14.24
CA ILE A 179 -9.11 -16.41 13.65
C ILE A 179 -9.33 -15.13 12.83
N PHE A 180 -8.80 -14.00 13.31
CA PHE A 180 -8.95 -12.70 12.66
C PHE A 180 -8.04 -12.51 11.44
N ALA A 181 -6.80 -13.02 11.45
CA ALA A 181 -5.81 -12.71 10.42
C ALA A 181 -6.32 -12.93 8.97
N PRO A 182 -7.04 -14.02 8.64
CA PRO A 182 -7.61 -14.21 7.31
C PRO A 182 -8.61 -13.13 6.90
N LEU A 183 -9.43 -12.62 7.83
CA LEU A 183 -10.36 -11.53 7.56
C LEU A 183 -9.59 -10.24 7.22
N GLY A 184 -8.55 -9.92 7.98
CA GLY A 184 -7.69 -8.76 7.72
C GLY A 184 -7.05 -8.83 6.32
N HIS A 185 -6.41 -9.95 5.99
CA HIS A 185 -5.77 -10.14 4.68
C HIS A 185 -6.76 -10.16 3.51
N ALA A 186 -7.92 -10.80 3.66
CA ALA A 186 -8.96 -10.81 2.64
C ALA A 186 -9.51 -9.41 2.37
N THR A 187 -9.75 -8.64 3.45
CA THR A 187 -10.20 -7.25 3.35
C THR A 187 -9.16 -6.38 2.65
N GLY A 188 -7.89 -6.50 3.05
CA GLY A 188 -6.79 -5.79 2.41
C GLY A 188 -6.67 -6.12 0.91
N ARG A 189 -6.74 -7.40 0.54
CA ARG A 189 -6.73 -7.85 -0.86
C ARG A 189 -7.83 -7.17 -1.68
N ARG A 190 -9.07 -7.16 -1.18
CA ARG A 190 -10.21 -6.54 -1.88
C ARG A 190 -9.99 -5.06 -2.14
N VAL A 191 -9.51 -4.34 -1.13
CA VAL A 191 -9.21 -2.91 -1.26
C VAL A 191 -8.11 -2.68 -2.29
N SER A 192 -7.04 -3.47 -2.28
CA SER A 192 -5.95 -3.35 -3.26
C SER A 192 -6.41 -3.62 -4.69
N VAL A 193 -7.22 -4.66 -4.90
CA VAL A 193 -7.76 -5.02 -6.22
C VAL A 193 -8.66 -3.91 -6.76
N HIS A 194 -9.61 -3.44 -5.96
CA HIS A 194 -10.51 -2.36 -6.38
C HIS A 194 -9.77 -1.04 -6.59
N LEU A 195 -8.76 -0.73 -5.78
CA LEU A 195 -7.96 0.48 -5.96
C LEU A 195 -7.16 0.41 -7.27
N LEU A 196 -6.56 -0.74 -7.60
CA LEU A 196 -5.86 -0.93 -8.86
C LEU A 196 -6.82 -0.82 -10.05
N ASP A 197 -7.97 -1.47 -9.98
CA ASP A 197 -9.02 -1.40 -11.00
C ASP A 197 -9.47 0.05 -11.24
N HIS A 198 -9.76 0.79 -10.18
CA HIS A 198 -10.11 2.21 -10.25
C HIS A 198 -8.99 3.05 -10.85
N ILE A 199 -7.74 2.85 -10.41
CA ILE A 199 -6.57 3.57 -10.95
C ILE A 199 -6.43 3.32 -12.45
N LEU A 200 -6.56 2.07 -12.92
CA LEU A 200 -6.48 1.72 -14.34
C LEU A 200 -7.68 2.25 -15.15
N GLY A 201 -8.79 2.57 -14.49
CA GLY A 201 -9.95 3.22 -15.08
C GLY A 201 -9.87 4.76 -15.17
N LEU A 202 -8.84 5.39 -14.58
CA LEU A 202 -8.64 6.84 -14.66
C LEU A 202 -8.01 7.25 -16.00
N ASP A 203 -8.17 8.52 -16.35
CA ASP A 203 -7.67 9.04 -17.63
C ASP A 203 -6.15 9.22 -17.67
N LEU A 204 -5.61 9.35 -18.88
CA LEU A 204 -4.16 9.47 -19.09
C LEU A 204 -3.54 10.69 -18.39
N THR A 205 -4.31 11.77 -18.17
CA THR A 205 -3.80 12.95 -17.47
C THR A 205 -3.41 12.60 -16.04
N PHE A 206 -4.27 11.84 -15.35
CA PHE A 206 -3.97 11.34 -14.00
C PHE A 206 -2.68 10.53 -13.97
N HIS A 207 -2.49 9.61 -14.93
CA HIS A 207 -1.29 8.77 -15.00
C HIS A 207 0.00 9.51 -15.37
N LEU A 208 -0.09 10.64 -16.06
CA LEU A 208 1.07 11.47 -16.39
C LEU A 208 1.45 12.42 -15.24
N GLU A 209 0.47 12.88 -14.46
CA GLU A 209 0.70 13.77 -13.32
C GLU A 209 1.17 13.03 -12.07
N LYS A 210 0.74 11.78 -11.89
CA LYS A 210 1.12 10.94 -10.76
C LYS A 210 2.25 10.00 -11.14
N SER A 211 3.31 9.97 -10.34
CA SER A 211 4.38 9.01 -10.57
C SER A 211 3.94 7.58 -10.23
N THR A 212 4.27 6.63 -11.11
CA THR A 212 3.95 5.21 -10.94
C THR A 212 4.43 4.66 -9.59
N GLY A 213 5.62 5.07 -9.15
CA GLY A 213 6.16 4.68 -7.84
C GLY A 213 5.41 5.27 -6.64
N VAL A 214 4.71 6.40 -6.79
CA VAL A 214 3.80 6.91 -5.75
C VAL A 214 2.52 6.09 -5.71
N LEU A 215 1.91 5.82 -6.86
CA LEU A 215 0.68 5.02 -6.94
C LEU A 215 0.89 3.60 -6.39
N ALA A 216 1.98 2.94 -6.78
CA ALA A 216 2.34 1.62 -6.26
C ALA A 216 2.50 1.62 -4.73
N ARG A 217 3.15 2.64 -4.16
CA ARG A 217 3.27 2.80 -2.71
C ARG A 217 1.93 3.05 -2.02
N VAL A 218 1.00 3.77 -2.65
CA VAL A 218 -0.35 3.97 -2.08
C VAL A 218 -1.11 2.65 -2.05
N ILE A 219 -1.06 1.84 -3.11
CA ILE A 219 -1.70 0.51 -3.14
C ILE A 219 -1.14 -0.40 -2.04
N ASP A 220 0.17 -0.45 -1.88
CA ASP A 220 0.83 -1.27 -0.88
C ASP A 220 0.52 -0.80 0.57
N ARG A 221 0.55 0.51 0.83
CA ARG A 221 0.22 1.08 2.14
C ARG A 221 -1.26 0.94 2.49
N ALA A 222 -2.15 1.11 1.52
CA ALA A 222 -3.59 0.95 1.67
C ALA A 222 -3.96 -0.39 2.32
N GLN A 223 -3.40 -1.48 1.80
CA GLN A 223 -3.64 -2.83 2.31
C GLN A 223 -3.29 -2.94 3.80
N ARG A 224 -2.13 -2.42 4.19
CA ARG A 224 -1.66 -2.46 5.57
C ARG A 224 -2.52 -1.58 6.46
N ALA A 225 -2.76 -0.33 6.06
CA ALA A 225 -3.49 0.66 6.84
C ALA A 225 -4.86 0.17 7.32
N VAL A 226 -5.62 -0.50 6.44
CA VAL A 226 -6.92 -1.11 6.77
C VAL A 226 -6.80 -2.10 7.94
N VAL A 227 -5.84 -3.02 7.87
CA VAL A 227 -5.63 -4.05 8.90
C VAL A 227 -5.13 -3.45 10.20
N HIS A 228 -4.21 -2.48 10.12
CA HIS A 228 -3.63 -1.80 11.28
C HIS A 228 -4.68 -1.01 12.06
N ILE A 229 -5.54 -0.23 11.40
CA ILE A 229 -6.61 0.54 12.07
C ILE A 229 -7.56 -0.41 12.80
N PHE A 230 -7.99 -1.46 12.11
CA PHE A 230 -8.91 -2.44 12.69
C PHE A 230 -8.29 -3.07 13.94
N ARG A 231 -7.05 -3.55 13.86
CA ARG A 231 -6.32 -4.15 14.98
C ARG A 231 -6.14 -3.15 16.13
N ALA A 232 -5.69 -1.94 15.83
CA ALA A 232 -5.43 -0.92 16.83
C ALA A 232 -6.71 -0.55 17.60
N VAL A 233 -7.80 -0.26 16.90
CA VAL A 233 -9.04 0.23 17.52
C VAL A 233 -9.82 -0.91 18.19
N VAL A 234 -10.15 -1.96 17.44
CA VAL A 234 -11.07 -3.02 17.89
C VAL A 234 -10.40 -3.98 18.88
N PHE A 235 -9.09 -4.24 18.73
CA PHE A 235 -8.40 -5.25 19.54
C PHE A 235 -7.49 -4.69 20.63
N THR A 236 -7.18 -3.39 20.60
CA THR A 236 -6.36 -2.75 21.62
C THR A 236 -7.04 -1.58 22.31
N PHE A 237 -7.32 -0.47 21.61
CA PHE A 237 -7.83 0.75 22.27
C PHE A 237 -9.17 0.54 22.97
N ILE A 238 -10.18 0.00 22.28
CA ILE A 238 -11.50 -0.24 22.88
C ILE A 238 -11.38 -1.23 24.06
N PRO A 239 -10.77 -2.42 23.90
CA PRO A 239 -10.67 -3.37 25.01
C PRO A 239 -9.84 -2.86 26.19
N THR A 240 -8.75 -2.13 25.95
CA THR A 240 -7.93 -1.55 27.03
C THR A 240 -8.69 -0.47 27.79
N GLY A 241 -9.46 0.38 27.10
CA GLY A 241 -10.33 1.36 27.75
C GLY A 241 -11.44 0.71 28.59
N VAL A 242 -12.09 -0.32 28.05
CA VAL A 242 -13.11 -1.11 28.77
C VAL A 242 -12.50 -1.82 29.97
N GLU A 243 -11.34 -2.47 29.81
CA GLU A 243 -10.62 -3.17 30.89
C GLU A 243 -10.22 -2.19 32.01
N LEU A 244 -9.68 -1.02 31.68
CA LEU A 244 -9.37 0.03 32.65
C LEU A 244 -10.63 0.46 33.42
N GLY A 245 -11.75 0.68 32.72
CA GLY A 245 -13.03 1.01 33.35
C GLY A 245 -13.51 -0.07 34.31
N ILE A 246 -13.48 -1.34 33.89
CA ILE A 246 -13.87 -2.48 34.73
C ILE A 246 -12.95 -2.59 35.96
N VAL A 247 -11.62 -2.46 35.78
CA VAL A 247 -10.66 -2.51 36.89
C VAL A 247 -10.90 -1.37 37.89
N CYS A 248 -11.12 -0.14 37.41
CA CYS A 248 -11.40 1.00 38.30
C CYS A 248 -12.69 0.78 39.11
N VAL A 249 -13.76 0.30 38.47
CA VAL A 249 -15.03 -0.02 39.16
C VAL A 249 -14.84 -1.15 40.17
N LEU A 250 -14.09 -2.19 39.81
CA LEU A 250 -13.82 -3.34 40.66
C LEU A 250 -13.01 -2.93 41.89
N LEU A 251 -11.94 -2.13 41.73
CA LEU A 251 -11.15 -1.60 42.83
C LEU A 251 -11.98 -0.67 43.73
N ALA A 252 -12.80 0.21 43.16
CA ALA A 252 -13.64 1.11 43.93
C ALA A 252 -14.65 0.36 44.83
N LYS A 253 -15.20 -0.76 44.33
CA LYS A 253 -16.21 -1.57 45.04
C LYS A 253 -15.62 -2.61 46.00
N LYS A 254 -14.48 -3.23 45.65
CA LYS A 254 -13.92 -4.37 46.39
C LYS A 254 -12.74 -4.03 47.28
N VAL A 255 -12.06 -2.91 47.03
CA VAL A 255 -10.79 -2.55 47.67
C VAL A 255 -10.95 -1.21 48.38
N SER A 256 -10.97 -0.10 47.63
CA SER A 256 -11.23 1.25 48.14
C SER A 256 -11.38 2.23 46.99
N THR A 257 -12.25 3.23 47.15
CA THR A 257 -12.38 4.36 46.20
C THR A 257 -11.10 5.18 46.07
N THR A 258 -10.32 5.31 47.15
CA THR A 258 -9.04 6.04 47.12
C THR A 258 -7.99 5.30 46.29
N VAL A 259 -7.91 3.97 46.44
CA VAL A 259 -7.02 3.13 45.62
C VAL A 259 -7.40 3.21 44.14
N ALA A 260 -8.69 3.11 43.82
CA ALA A 260 -9.17 3.27 42.45
C ALA A 260 -8.83 4.65 41.87
N GLY A 261 -8.95 5.71 42.65
CA GLY A 261 -8.58 7.07 42.26
C GLY A 261 -7.08 7.21 41.94
N VAL A 262 -6.20 6.64 42.77
CA VAL A 262 -4.74 6.64 42.51
C VAL A 262 -4.40 5.87 41.24
N VAL A 263 -5.04 4.73 41.02
CA VAL A 263 -4.88 3.95 39.79
C VAL A 263 -5.28 4.78 38.57
N LEU A 264 -6.46 5.40 38.61
CA LEU A 264 -6.96 6.24 37.52
C LEU A 264 -6.01 7.41 37.21
N VAL A 265 -5.53 8.12 38.24
CA VAL A 265 -4.57 9.22 38.09
C VAL A 265 -3.25 8.73 37.50
N THR A 266 -2.74 7.57 37.96
CA THR A 266 -1.52 6.96 37.42
C THR A 266 -1.68 6.67 35.93
N PHE A 267 -2.81 6.10 35.50
CA PHE A 267 -3.07 5.81 34.10
C PHE A 267 -3.25 7.07 33.25
N ILE A 268 -3.90 8.10 33.75
CA ILE A 268 -4.02 9.39 33.07
C ILE A 268 -2.62 10.01 32.88
N ALA A 269 -1.80 10.04 33.92
CA ALA A 269 -0.42 10.53 33.85
C ALA A 269 0.41 9.72 32.84
N TYR A 270 0.27 8.39 32.85
CA TYR A 270 0.96 7.50 31.91
C TYR A 270 0.57 7.81 30.46
N VAL A 271 -0.72 7.92 30.16
CA VAL A 271 -1.22 8.22 28.81
C VAL A 271 -0.78 9.61 28.36
N TRP A 272 -0.87 10.61 29.23
CA TRP A 272 -0.45 11.97 28.95
C TRP A 272 1.04 12.05 28.62
N TRP A 273 1.91 11.50 29.48
CA TRP A 273 3.35 11.40 29.25
C TRP A 273 3.67 10.67 27.94
N THR A 274 2.99 9.53 27.72
CA THR A 274 3.19 8.72 26.52
C THR A 274 2.89 9.52 25.26
N ILE A 275 1.75 10.21 25.20
CA ILE A 275 1.34 10.97 24.02
C ILE A 275 2.27 12.14 23.77
N ASP A 276 2.64 12.89 24.81
CA ASP A 276 3.45 14.09 24.68
C ASP A 276 4.87 13.78 24.17
N ILE A 277 5.58 12.87 24.84
CA ILE A 277 6.93 12.47 24.42
C ILE A 277 6.91 11.74 23.08
N THR A 278 5.87 10.94 22.80
CA THR A 278 5.74 10.28 21.48
C THR A 278 5.60 11.29 20.34
N ARG A 279 4.92 12.43 20.56
CA ARG A 279 4.83 13.51 19.55
C ARG A 279 6.20 14.15 19.31
N ALA A 280 6.94 14.46 20.37
CA ALA A 280 8.31 14.98 20.26
C ALA A 280 9.24 13.99 19.53
N ALA A 281 9.19 12.71 19.91
CA ALA A 281 9.97 11.64 19.27
C ALA A 281 9.60 11.48 17.79
N ALA A 282 8.32 11.60 17.43
CA ALA A 282 7.88 11.55 16.05
C ALA A 282 8.40 12.73 15.22
N ALA A 283 8.47 13.93 15.80
CA ALA A 283 9.03 15.10 15.13
C ALA A 283 10.54 14.93 14.85
N SER A 284 11.30 14.39 15.80
CA SER A 284 12.72 14.09 15.63
C SER A 284 12.95 12.97 14.59
N ARG A 285 12.17 11.88 14.62
CA ARG A 285 12.23 10.83 13.58
C ARG A 285 11.89 11.37 12.20
N LYS A 286 10.94 12.30 12.09
CA LYS A 286 10.61 12.93 10.80
C LYS A 286 11.83 13.62 10.19
N GLU A 287 12.66 14.27 10.99
CA GLU A 287 13.90 14.88 10.51
C GLU A 287 14.94 13.84 10.11
N ALA A 288 15.12 12.79 10.93
CA ALA A 288 15.99 11.68 10.57
C ALA A 288 15.61 11.04 9.23
N ASN A 289 14.32 10.76 9.01
CA ASN A 289 13.82 10.19 7.76
C ASN A 289 14.08 11.10 6.54
N LYS A 290 14.00 12.43 6.69
CA LYS A 290 14.36 13.34 5.58
C LYS A 290 15.85 13.22 5.22
N VAL A 291 16.72 13.11 6.22
CA VAL A 291 18.16 12.93 5.96
C VAL A 291 18.41 11.54 5.36
N GLU A 292 17.68 10.50 5.80
CA GLU A 292 17.73 9.15 5.22
C GLU A 292 17.35 9.14 3.73
N GLU A 293 16.33 9.92 3.34
CA GLU A 293 15.97 10.11 1.92
C GLU A 293 17.14 10.72 1.13
N LEU A 294 17.86 11.70 1.68
CA LEU A 294 19.05 12.28 1.05
C LEU A 294 20.22 11.30 0.97
N VAL A 295 20.44 10.49 2.01
CA VAL A 295 21.46 9.43 2.05
C VAL A 295 21.18 8.40 0.95
N THR A 296 19.93 7.94 0.85
CA THR A 296 19.48 6.98 -0.17
C THR A 296 19.61 7.57 -1.58
N GLY A 297 19.17 8.82 -1.77
CA GLY A 297 19.31 9.54 -3.02
C GLY A 297 20.77 9.65 -3.46
N LYS A 298 21.68 10.01 -2.55
CA LYS A 298 23.12 10.13 -2.84
C LYS A 298 23.74 8.81 -3.31
N VAL A 299 23.37 7.68 -2.68
CA VAL A 299 23.86 6.36 -3.09
C VAL A 299 23.33 6.00 -4.48
N VAL A 300 22.03 6.18 -4.71
CA VAL A 300 21.41 5.89 -6.01
C VAL A 300 22.06 6.74 -7.10
N ASP A 301 22.26 8.04 -6.87
CA ASP A 301 22.89 8.94 -7.84
C ASP A 301 24.33 8.53 -8.15
N ALA A 302 25.12 8.16 -7.13
CA ALA A 302 26.50 7.71 -7.33
C ALA A 302 26.58 6.38 -8.11
N LEU A 303 25.63 5.46 -7.88
CA LEU A 303 25.58 4.17 -8.58
C LEU A 303 25.06 4.29 -10.01
N LEU A 304 24.02 5.09 -10.24
CA LEU A 304 23.49 5.36 -11.58
C LEU A 304 24.51 6.11 -12.44
N ASN A 305 25.25 7.04 -11.85
CA ASN A 305 26.28 7.83 -12.52
C ASN A 305 27.69 7.29 -12.27
N PHE A 306 27.84 5.98 -11.99
CA PHE A 306 29.12 5.37 -11.67
C PHE A 306 30.18 5.64 -12.76
N GLU A 307 29.77 5.63 -14.03
CA GLU A 307 30.67 5.93 -15.15
C GLU A 307 31.29 7.32 -15.03
N MET A 308 30.50 8.35 -14.70
CA MET A 308 30.99 9.72 -14.51
C MET A 308 31.93 9.81 -13.30
N VAL A 309 31.59 9.14 -12.20
CA VAL A 309 32.43 9.08 -11.00
C VAL A 309 33.78 8.42 -11.30
N ALA A 310 33.77 7.33 -12.09
CA ALA A 310 34.96 6.61 -12.51
C ALA A 310 35.82 7.43 -13.49
N GLN A 311 35.19 8.04 -14.51
CA GLN A 311 35.86 8.93 -15.47
C GLN A 311 36.52 10.13 -14.79
N SER A 312 35.89 10.67 -13.73
CA SER A 312 36.39 11.85 -13.00
C SER A 312 37.32 11.49 -11.83
N ASN A 313 37.53 10.20 -11.53
CA ASN A 313 38.30 9.69 -10.39
C ASN A 313 37.91 10.33 -9.04
N ASN A 314 36.60 10.58 -8.84
CA ASN A 314 36.05 11.32 -7.70
C ASN A 314 35.41 10.44 -6.62
N GLN A 315 35.78 9.16 -6.53
CA GLN A 315 35.20 8.21 -5.58
C GLN A 315 35.34 8.69 -4.12
N LYS A 316 36.48 9.28 -3.76
CA LYS A 316 36.71 9.80 -2.40
C LYS A 316 35.77 10.95 -2.05
N LEU A 317 35.46 11.84 -3.00
CA LEU A 317 34.53 12.94 -2.82
C LEU A 317 33.12 12.41 -2.56
N GLU A 318 32.66 11.46 -3.38
CA GLU A 318 31.36 10.81 -3.23
C GLU A 318 31.21 10.16 -1.86
N VAL A 319 32.23 9.41 -1.41
CA VAL A 319 32.26 8.78 -0.08
C VAL A 319 32.24 9.81 1.05
N GLN A 320 32.99 10.92 0.92
CA GLN A 320 33.01 11.98 1.94
C GLN A 320 31.65 12.69 2.07
N GLN A 321 31.01 12.99 0.94
CA GLN A 321 29.67 13.60 0.93
C GLN A 321 28.63 12.65 1.52
N TYR A 322 28.69 11.36 1.16
CA TYR A 322 27.85 10.33 1.74
C TYR A 322 28.05 10.22 3.27
N ASN A 323 29.30 10.18 3.74
CA ASN A 323 29.61 10.18 5.17
C ASN A 323 29.09 11.44 5.89
N GLY A 324 29.18 12.62 5.27
CA GLY A 324 28.61 13.86 5.81
C GLY A 324 27.10 13.78 6.03
N LEU A 325 26.37 13.14 5.10
CA LEU A 325 24.94 12.87 5.27
C LEU A 325 24.67 11.82 6.35
N LEU A 326 25.49 10.76 6.43
CA LEU A 326 25.38 9.74 7.47
C LEU A 326 25.60 10.31 8.88
N VAL A 327 26.56 11.23 9.06
CA VAL A 327 26.77 11.89 10.35
C VAL A 327 25.56 12.74 10.74
N ARG A 328 24.97 13.48 9.79
CA ARG A 328 23.72 14.23 10.05
C ARG A 328 22.56 13.29 10.42
N HIS A 329 22.43 12.18 9.70
CA HIS A 329 21.43 11.15 9.99
C HIS A 329 21.65 10.54 11.38
N GLN A 330 22.90 10.23 11.74
CA GLN A 330 23.27 9.70 13.04
C GLN A 330 22.87 10.65 14.17
N VAL A 331 23.18 11.94 14.07
CA VAL A 331 22.79 12.94 15.09
C VAL A 331 21.27 13.01 15.21
N ALA A 332 20.54 13.10 14.10
CA ALA A 332 19.08 13.14 14.12
C ALA A 332 18.45 11.86 14.70
N MET A 333 19.02 10.70 14.42
CA MET A 333 18.59 9.41 14.98
C MET A 333 18.86 9.30 16.48
N LEU A 334 20.02 9.77 16.94
CA LEU A 334 20.36 9.76 18.37
C LEU A 334 19.37 10.62 19.18
N ASP A 335 18.91 11.75 18.65
CA ASP A 335 17.88 12.57 19.31
C ASP A 335 16.54 11.83 19.41
N ALA A 336 16.16 11.11 18.36
CA ALA A 336 14.95 10.27 18.37
C ALA A 336 15.07 9.10 19.37
N GLU A 337 16.24 8.50 19.48
CA GLU A 337 16.52 7.43 20.45
C GLU A 337 16.51 7.94 21.89
N ARG A 338 17.10 9.11 22.16
CA ARG A 338 17.06 9.76 23.48
C ARG A 338 15.62 10.01 23.93
N LEU A 339 14.77 10.53 23.04
CA LEU A 339 13.34 10.73 23.33
C LEU A 339 12.61 9.40 23.57
N SER A 340 12.97 8.34 22.83
CA SER A 340 12.42 7.00 23.05
C SER A 340 12.86 6.40 24.39
N ALA A 341 14.10 6.63 24.81
CA ALA A 341 14.61 6.21 26.11
C ALA A 341 13.92 6.98 27.25
N ALA A 342 13.76 8.30 27.10
CA ALA A 342 13.03 9.15 28.04
C ALA A 342 11.55 8.72 28.16
N LEU A 343 10.90 8.36 27.05
CA LEU A 343 9.54 7.79 27.05
C LEU A 343 9.47 6.56 27.95
N ASN A 344 10.32 5.56 27.69
CA ASN A 344 10.34 4.30 28.45
C ASN A 344 10.67 4.52 29.92
N ALA A 345 11.66 5.38 30.23
CA ALA A 345 12.05 5.71 31.59
C ALA A 345 10.92 6.39 32.37
N GLY A 346 10.26 7.39 31.77
CA GLY A 346 9.13 8.07 32.40
C GLY A 346 7.91 7.16 32.58
N GLN A 347 7.61 6.29 31.60
CA GLN A 347 6.57 5.27 31.74
C GLN A 347 6.85 4.29 32.89
N ALA A 348 8.09 3.81 33.01
CA ALA A 348 8.50 2.93 34.10
C ALA A 348 8.41 3.64 35.46
N PHE A 349 8.86 4.90 35.54
CA PHE A 349 8.80 5.71 36.74
C PHE A 349 7.35 5.97 37.19
N ILE A 350 6.47 6.42 36.29
CA ILE A 350 5.05 6.67 36.59
C ILE A 350 4.38 5.39 37.09
N LEU A 351 4.60 4.27 36.41
CA LEU A 351 4.02 2.99 36.80
C LEU A 351 4.55 2.52 38.16
N ALA A 352 5.86 2.59 38.40
CA ALA A 352 6.48 2.22 39.67
C ALA A 352 5.97 3.10 40.82
N ALA A 353 5.86 4.40 40.62
CA ALA A 353 5.31 5.35 41.59
C ALA A 353 3.83 5.04 41.90
N GLY A 354 3.02 4.75 40.88
CA GLY A 354 1.62 4.37 41.05
C GLY A 354 1.45 3.04 41.81
N VAL A 355 2.23 2.02 41.46
CA VAL A 355 2.25 0.73 42.19
C VAL A 355 2.68 0.97 43.64
N ALA A 356 3.75 1.72 43.88
CA ALA A 356 4.23 2.02 45.24
C ALA A 356 3.16 2.77 46.06
N ALA A 357 2.49 3.77 45.47
CA ALA A 357 1.42 4.51 46.13
C ALA A 357 0.24 3.59 46.49
N VAL A 358 -0.18 2.72 45.58
CA VAL A 358 -1.27 1.76 45.85
C VAL A 358 -0.85 0.75 46.92
N MET A 359 0.37 0.22 46.86
CA MET A 359 0.89 -0.71 47.89
C MET A 359 0.99 -0.06 49.26
N ALA A 360 1.44 1.19 49.34
CA ALA A 360 1.49 1.93 50.60
C ALA A 360 0.09 2.19 51.17
N LEU A 361 -0.85 2.67 50.35
CA LEU A 361 -2.22 2.95 50.79
C LEU A 361 -2.97 1.68 51.19
N ALA A 362 -2.89 0.63 50.38
CA ALA A 362 -3.53 -0.65 50.70
C ALA A 362 -2.87 -1.30 51.91
N GLY A 363 -1.54 -1.26 52.03
CA GLY A 363 -0.81 -1.80 53.19
C GLY A 363 -1.20 -1.09 54.50
N LEU A 364 -1.25 0.24 54.50
CA LEU A 364 -1.73 1.01 55.65
C LEU A 364 -3.19 0.69 55.99
N SER A 365 -4.03 0.44 54.99
CA SER A 365 -5.44 0.08 55.16
C SER A 365 -5.63 -1.33 55.70
N VAL A 366 -4.73 -2.27 55.35
CA VAL A 366 -4.63 -3.61 55.94
C VAL A 366 -4.21 -3.53 57.40
N MET A 367 -3.19 -2.70 57.73
CA MET A 367 -2.77 -2.48 59.12
C MET A 367 -3.90 -1.91 59.99
N LYS A 368 -4.76 -1.06 59.41
CA LYS A 368 -5.96 -0.52 60.07
C LYS A 368 -7.14 -1.51 60.13
N GLY A 369 -7.01 -2.71 59.55
CA GLY A 369 -8.08 -3.71 59.51
C GLY A 369 -9.23 -3.41 58.54
N SER A 370 -9.11 -2.38 57.71
CA SER A 370 -10.14 -1.97 56.74
C SER A 370 -10.10 -2.74 55.41
N MET A 371 -9.00 -3.44 55.14
CA MET A 371 -8.76 -4.23 53.92
C MET A 371 -8.08 -5.55 54.25
N THR A 372 -8.21 -6.56 53.40
CA THR A 372 -7.52 -7.85 53.56
C THR A 372 -6.17 -7.89 52.84
N ILE A 373 -5.31 -8.86 53.16
CA ILE A 373 -4.08 -9.08 52.37
C ILE A 373 -4.43 -9.49 50.93
N GLY A 374 -5.54 -10.21 50.72
CA GLY A 374 -6.01 -10.51 49.38
C GLY A 374 -6.42 -9.27 48.58
N ASP A 375 -6.93 -8.21 49.22
CA ASP A 375 -7.19 -6.92 48.54
C ASP A 375 -5.93 -6.24 48.04
N LEU A 376 -4.86 -6.29 48.83
CA LEU A 376 -3.54 -5.79 48.42
C LEU A 376 -3.05 -6.52 47.17
N ILE A 377 -3.14 -7.85 47.18
CA ILE A 377 -2.68 -8.69 46.06
C ILE A 377 -3.56 -8.48 44.81
N LEU A 378 -4.88 -8.32 44.98
CA LEU A 378 -5.81 -7.97 43.91
C LEU A 378 -5.44 -6.63 43.26
N ALA A 379 -5.21 -5.60 44.07
CA ALA A 379 -4.85 -4.28 43.58
C ALA A 379 -3.53 -4.31 42.79
N ASN A 380 -2.50 -4.98 43.33
CA ASN A 380 -1.22 -5.14 42.63
C ASN A 380 -1.39 -5.88 41.30
N GLY A 381 -2.10 -7.01 41.31
CA GLY A 381 -2.31 -7.85 40.12
C GLY A 381 -3.03 -7.11 38.99
N LEU A 382 -4.08 -6.35 39.31
CA LEU A 382 -4.85 -5.61 38.31
C LEU A 382 -4.07 -4.43 37.71
N ILE A 383 -3.26 -3.72 38.51
CA ILE A 383 -2.42 -2.62 38.02
C ILE A 383 -1.35 -3.15 37.06
N LEU A 384 -0.66 -4.23 37.43
CA LEU A 384 0.37 -4.84 36.59
C LEU A 384 -0.24 -5.40 35.29
N GLN A 385 -1.42 -6.01 35.36
CA GLN A 385 -2.13 -6.50 34.17
C GLN A 385 -2.45 -5.38 33.18
N LEU A 386 -2.91 -4.23 33.66
CA LEU A 386 -3.18 -3.07 32.82
C LEU A 386 -1.91 -2.52 32.16
N SER A 387 -0.74 -2.63 32.80
CA SER A 387 0.51 -2.07 32.25
C SER A 387 0.96 -2.70 30.93
N GLY A 388 0.67 -3.99 30.70
CA GLY A 388 1.15 -4.72 29.51
C GLY A 388 0.70 -4.11 28.18
N PRO A 389 -0.62 -3.98 27.93
CA PRO A 389 -1.13 -3.35 26.70
C PRO A 389 -0.68 -1.88 26.54
N LEU A 390 -0.49 -1.16 27.64
CA LEU A 390 -0.14 0.25 27.63
C LEU A 390 1.30 0.53 27.17
N GLN A 391 2.24 -0.41 27.35
CA GLN A 391 3.62 -0.27 26.85
C GLN A 391 3.65 -0.07 25.32
N PHE A 392 2.69 -0.63 24.60
CA PHE A 392 2.61 -0.51 23.14
C PHE A 392 1.82 0.72 22.68
N LEU A 393 1.25 1.51 23.59
CA LEU A 393 0.32 2.59 23.25
C LEU A 393 0.97 3.68 22.39
N GLY A 394 2.21 4.04 22.68
CA GLY A 394 2.95 5.05 21.90
C GLY A 394 3.22 4.60 20.46
N PHE A 395 3.56 3.32 20.26
CA PHE A 395 3.69 2.73 18.93
C PHE A 395 2.34 2.68 18.22
N LEU A 396 1.31 2.12 18.87
CA LEU A 396 -0.02 1.96 18.29
C LEU A 396 -0.69 3.31 17.94
N TYR A 397 -0.46 4.35 18.73
CA TYR A 397 -0.96 5.69 18.43
C TYR A 397 -0.33 6.26 17.16
N ARG A 398 1.00 6.12 17.00
CA ARG A 398 1.70 6.55 15.78
C ARG A 398 1.27 5.73 14.57
N ASP A 399 1.17 4.42 14.73
CA ASP A 399 0.76 3.49 13.68
C ASP A 399 -0.68 3.77 13.22
N LEU A 400 -1.59 4.05 14.17
CA LEU A 400 -2.95 4.49 13.90
C LEU A 400 -2.98 5.82 13.14
N ARG A 401 -2.21 6.82 13.59
CA ARG A 401 -2.09 8.13 12.91
C ARG A 401 -1.58 7.97 11.48
N GLN A 402 -0.53 7.18 11.27
CA GLN A 402 0.03 6.93 9.94
C GLN A 402 -0.97 6.18 9.05
N SER A 403 -1.63 5.16 9.58
CA SER A 403 -2.63 4.40 8.82
C SER A 403 -3.81 5.27 8.39
N LEU A 404 -4.21 6.27 9.19
CA LEU A 404 -5.23 7.24 8.79
C LEU A 404 -4.74 8.13 7.63
N VAL A 405 -3.48 8.57 7.63
CA VAL A 405 -2.88 9.32 6.51
C VAL A 405 -2.80 8.48 5.23
N ASP A 406 -2.45 7.19 5.38
CA ASP A 406 -2.40 6.26 4.25
C ASP A 406 -3.79 5.99 3.66
N LEU A 407 -4.83 5.88 4.52
CA LEU A 407 -6.22 5.79 4.07
C LEU A 407 -6.73 7.08 3.43
N ASP A 408 -6.29 8.25 3.88
CA ASP A 408 -6.62 9.53 3.24
C ASP A 408 -6.08 9.59 1.80
N SER A 409 -4.83 9.16 1.62
CA SER A 409 -4.25 9.02 0.29
C SER A 409 -5.05 8.05 -0.59
N LEU A 410 -5.44 6.89 -0.03
CA LEU A 410 -6.30 5.92 -0.73
C LEU A 410 -7.65 6.53 -1.13
N PHE A 411 -8.37 7.13 -0.18
CA PHE A 411 -9.72 7.65 -0.44
C PHE A 411 -9.68 8.83 -1.41
N SER A 412 -8.64 9.66 -1.37
CA SER A 412 -8.44 10.73 -2.36
C SER A 412 -8.37 10.18 -3.80
N ILE A 413 -7.74 9.02 -4.00
CA ILE A 413 -7.70 8.35 -5.31
C ILE A 413 -9.06 7.77 -5.66
N LEU A 414 -9.72 7.07 -4.73
CA LEU A 414 -11.06 6.50 -4.99
C LEU A 414 -12.13 7.57 -5.25
N LEU A 415 -11.99 8.77 -4.67
CA LEU A 415 -12.88 9.90 -4.91
C LEU A 415 -12.56 10.65 -6.21
N THR A 416 -11.39 10.40 -6.82
CA THR A 416 -11.04 10.97 -8.11
C THR A 416 -11.92 10.34 -9.19
N LYS A 417 -12.62 11.18 -9.96
CA LYS A 417 -13.47 10.74 -11.07
C LYS A 417 -12.70 10.84 -12.38
N PRO A 418 -12.86 9.87 -13.31
CA PRO A 418 -12.33 10.01 -14.66
C PRO A 418 -12.86 11.28 -15.32
N SER A 419 -11.99 12.06 -15.97
CA SER A 419 -12.42 13.24 -16.73
C SER A 419 -13.20 12.87 -17.99
N LEU A 420 -12.89 11.71 -18.58
CA LEU A 420 -13.54 11.17 -19.77
C LEU A 420 -14.69 10.25 -19.38
N LYS A 421 -15.93 10.68 -19.62
CA LYS A 421 -17.11 9.82 -19.47
C LYS A 421 -17.17 8.83 -20.62
N ASP A 422 -17.48 7.57 -20.32
CA ASP A 422 -17.68 6.56 -21.37
C ASP A 422 -18.96 6.85 -22.17
N GLY A 423 -18.98 6.41 -23.43
CA GLY A 423 -20.15 6.51 -24.31
C GLY A 423 -20.96 5.22 -24.35
N ASP A 424 -22.18 5.29 -24.88
CA ASP A 424 -23.13 4.16 -24.90
C ASP A 424 -23.19 3.44 -26.26
N MET A 425 -22.62 4.03 -27.33
CA MET A 425 -22.65 3.44 -28.67
C MET A 425 -21.48 2.48 -28.91
N GLU A 426 -21.72 1.40 -29.65
CA GLU A 426 -20.67 0.46 -30.07
C GLU A 426 -20.31 0.67 -31.54
N LEU A 427 -19.03 0.56 -31.86
CA LEU A 427 -18.55 0.57 -33.24
C LEU A 427 -18.82 -0.80 -33.88
N GLN A 428 -19.55 -0.82 -34.99
CA GLN A 428 -19.84 -2.04 -35.73
C GLN A 428 -18.60 -2.51 -36.51
N LYS A 429 -18.32 -3.81 -36.49
CA LYS A 429 -17.18 -4.43 -37.17
C LYS A 429 -17.65 -5.06 -38.47
N ASP A 430 -17.82 -4.25 -39.51
CA ASP A 430 -18.36 -4.74 -40.79
C ASP A 430 -17.27 -5.29 -41.73
N GLY A 431 -16.02 -5.34 -41.26
CA GLY A 431 -14.87 -5.91 -42.01
C GLY A 431 -14.37 -5.06 -43.18
N LEU A 432 -15.08 -3.98 -43.53
CA LEU A 432 -14.80 -3.07 -44.65
C LEU A 432 -13.79 -1.96 -44.34
N GLY A 433 -13.25 -1.92 -43.11
CA GLY A 433 -12.44 -0.81 -42.60
C GLY A 433 -13.30 0.35 -42.08
N VAL A 434 -12.69 1.34 -41.44
CA VAL A 434 -13.39 2.45 -40.76
C VAL A 434 -12.97 3.78 -41.38
N LYS A 435 -13.95 4.64 -41.69
CA LYS A 435 -13.70 6.00 -42.16
C LYS A 435 -13.42 6.92 -40.97
N ILE A 436 -12.30 7.62 -40.99
CA ILE A 436 -11.93 8.57 -39.94
C ILE A 436 -12.12 9.99 -40.45
N ARG A 437 -12.84 10.82 -39.70
CA ARG A 437 -13.01 12.25 -40.03
C ARG A 437 -12.73 13.13 -38.82
N ALA A 438 -11.78 14.04 -39.00
CA ALA A 438 -11.46 15.13 -38.08
C ALA A 438 -12.00 16.45 -38.66
N CYS A 439 -12.79 17.18 -37.88
CA CYS A 439 -13.37 18.46 -38.27
C CYS A 439 -12.97 19.56 -37.28
N ASN A 440 -12.13 20.49 -37.74
CA ASN A 440 -11.69 21.68 -37.02
C ASN A 440 -11.21 21.37 -35.59
N LEU A 441 -10.31 20.40 -35.43
CA LEU A 441 -9.82 19.97 -34.12
C LEU A 441 -8.90 21.01 -33.48
N HIS A 442 -9.28 21.45 -32.28
CA HIS A 442 -8.43 22.25 -31.39
C HIS A 442 -8.12 21.45 -30.14
N PHE A 443 -6.86 21.47 -29.69
CA PHE A 443 -6.45 20.73 -28.50
C PHE A 443 -5.25 21.38 -27.80
N SER A 444 -5.24 21.26 -26.47
CA SER A 444 -4.15 21.68 -25.59
C SER A 444 -4.07 20.75 -24.38
N TYR A 445 -2.88 20.27 -24.01
CA TYR A 445 -2.69 19.48 -22.77
C TYR A 445 -2.91 20.32 -21.50
N LYS A 446 -2.55 21.62 -21.56
CA LYS A 446 -2.79 22.62 -20.52
C LYS A 446 -3.25 23.89 -21.20
N SER A 447 -4.10 24.67 -20.54
CA SER A 447 -4.76 25.88 -21.10
C SER A 447 -3.79 26.91 -21.69
N SER A 448 -2.52 26.91 -21.28
CA SER A 448 -1.51 27.88 -21.72
C SER A 448 -0.84 27.57 -23.06
N ARG A 449 -0.95 26.35 -23.62
CA ARG A 449 -0.27 25.99 -24.88
C ARG A 449 -1.16 25.19 -25.81
N LYS A 450 -1.63 25.84 -26.88
CA LYS A 450 -2.34 25.19 -27.99
C LYS A 450 -1.38 24.27 -28.76
N VAL A 451 -1.78 23.02 -28.95
CA VAL A 451 -1.03 21.99 -29.70
C VAL A 451 -1.63 21.78 -31.07
N LEU A 452 -2.97 21.61 -31.13
CA LEU A 452 -3.73 21.55 -32.38
C LEU A 452 -4.59 22.81 -32.52
N ASN A 453 -4.62 23.39 -33.71
CA ASN A 453 -5.30 24.66 -34.00
C ASN A 453 -6.11 24.53 -35.30
N GLY A 454 -7.28 23.90 -35.24
CA GLY A 454 -8.22 23.79 -36.35
C GLY A 454 -7.89 22.72 -37.38
N VAL A 455 -7.34 21.58 -36.94
CA VAL A 455 -6.92 20.49 -37.84
C VAL A 455 -8.14 19.76 -38.41
N SER A 456 -8.22 19.63 -39.74
CA SER A 456 -9.29 18.89 -40.43
C SER A 456 -8.69 17.92 -41.45
N PHE A 457 -9.12 16.66 -41.42
CA PHE A 457 -8.73 15.66 -42.40
C PHE A 457 -9.76 14.53 -42.48
N THR A 458 -9.67 13.73 -43.55
CA THR A 458 -10.47 12.51 -43.71
C THR A 458 -9.55 11.41 -44.22
N ALA A 459 -9.68 10.21 -43.65
CA ALA A 459 -9.04 8.99 -44.11
C ALA A 459 -10.14 7.98 -44.44
N ASP A 460 -10.17 7.53 -45.70
CA ASP A 460 -11.18 6.58 -46.16
C ASP A 460 -10.79 5.13 -45.78
N PRO A 461 -11.76 4.21 -45.68
CA PRO A 461 -11.47 2.81 -45.35
C PRO A 461 -10.42 2.19 -46.30
N GLY A 462 -9.41 1.54 -45.73
CA GLY A 462 -8.32 0.90 -46.48
C GLY A 462 -7.21 1.84 -46.95
N GLU A 463 -7.33 3.16 -46.73
CA GLU A 463 -6.30 4.13 -47.10
C GLU A 463 -5.05 4.01 -46.20
N SER A 464 -3.86 4.24 -46.78
CA SER A 464 -2.63 4.39 -46.00
C SER A 464 -2.28 5.87 -45.89
N VAL A 465 -2.35 6.41 -44.67
CA VAL A 465 -2.18 7.84 -44.41
C VAL A 465 -0.96 8.08 -43.53
N ALA A 466 -0.06 8.95 -43.97
CA ALA A 466 1.10 9.39 -43.22
C ALA A 466 0.89 10.81 -42.67
N ILE A 467 1.10 11.01 -41.37
CA ILE A 467 1.05 12.34 -40.74
C ILE A 467 2.49 12.81 -40.51
N VAL A 468 2.91 13.83 -41.26
CA VAL A 468 4.28 14.34 -41.21
C VAL A 468 4.33 15.80 -40.75
N GLY A 469 5.45 16.15 -40.12
CA GLY A 469 5.69 17.49 -39.65
C GLY A 469 6.88 17.58 -38.70
N PRO A 470 7.41 18.79 -38.49
CA PRO A 470 8.51 19.06 -37.56
C PRO A 470 8.20 18.65 -36.11
N SER A 471 9.22 18.56 -35.25
CA SER A 471 9.00 18.22 -33.83
C SER A 471 8.04 19.23 -33.17
N GLY A 472 7.13 18.76 -32.33
CA GLY A 472 6.12 19.61 -31.67
C GLY A 472 4.87 19.96 -32.50
N SER A 473 4.75 19.51 -33.75
CA SER A 473 3.57 19.73 -34.62
C SER A 473 2.26 19.05 -34.18
N GLY A 474 2.28 18.26 -33.10
CA GLY A 474 1.07 17.59 -32.58
C GLY A 474 0.75 16.21 -33.18
N LYS A 475 1.65 15.60 -33.96
CA LYS A 475 1.47 14.26 -34.56
C LYS A 475 1.06 13.19 -33.53
N SER A 476 1.84 13.06 -32.45
CA SER A 476 1.55 12.10 -31.37
C SER A 476 0.25 12.43 -30.63
N THR A 477 -0.17 13.70 -30.65
CA THR A 477 -1.42 14.15 -30.06
C THR A 477 -2.62 13.68 -30.87
N ILE A 478 -2.54 13.68 -32.21
CA ILE A 478 -3.61 13.14 -33.07
C ILE A 478 -3.84 11.65 -32.77
N VAL A 479 -2.78 10.86 -32.64
CA VAL A 479 -2.89 9.44 -32.27
C VAL A 479 -3.55 9.26 -30.91
N LYS A 480 -3.19 10.09 -29.91
CA LYS A 480 -3.81 10.06 -28.58
C LYS A 480 -5.30 10.44 -28.61
N LEU A 481 -5.71 11.37 -29.48
CA LEU A 481 -7.11 11.75 -29.66
C LEU A 481 -7.91 10.65 -30.37
N LEU A 482 -7.32 9.97 -31.37
CA LEU A 482 -7.94 8.84 -32.06
C LEU A 482 -8.22 7.65 -31.13
N LEU A 483 -7.35 7.43 -30.15
CA LEU A 483 -7.54 6.44 -29.08
C LEU A 483 -8.46 6.93 -27.95
N ARG A 484 -8.95 8.16 -28.06
CA ARG A 484 -9.71 8.88 -27.04
C ARG A 484 -9.05 8.78 -25.66
N LEU A 485 -7.75 9.08 -25.62
CA LEU A 485 -7.00 9.29 -24.38
C LEU A 485 -7.15 10.73 -23.87
N TYR A 486 -7.65 11.62 -24.74
CA TYR A 486 -8.14 12.96 -24.44
C TYR A 486 -9.34 13.27 -25.33
N ASP A 487 -10.21 14.17 -24.89
CA ASP A 487 -11.20 14.80 -25.74
C ASP A 487 -10.64 16.13 -26.33
N PRO A 488 -11.04 16.52 -27.55
CA PRO A 488 -10.66 17.82 -28.12
C PRO A 488 -11.29 18.98 -27.33
N LEU A 489 -10.63 20.13 -27.35
CA LEU A 489 -11.18 21.36 -26.75
C LEU A 489 -12.38 21.88 -27.56
N SER A 490 -12.29 21.80 -28.89
CA SER A 490 -13.37 22.09 -29.83
C SER A 490 -13.15 21.36 -31.15
N GLY A 491 -14.21 21.22 -31.95
CA GLY A 491 -14.22 20.37 -33.14
C GLY A 491 -14.67 18.95 -32.80
N SER A 492 -14.66 18.06 -33.79
CA SER A 492 -15.12 16.68 -33.62
C SER A 492 -14.22 15.68 -34.35
N LEU A 493 -14.18 14.46 -33.80
CA LEU A 493 -13.48 13.32 -34.36
C LEU A 493 -14.47 12.17 -34.45
N SER A 494 -14.61 11.56 -35.61
CA SER A 494 -15.60 10.51 -35.85
C SER A 494 -15.01 9.31 -36.59
N MET A 495 -15.57 8.13 -36.29
CA MET A 495 -15.32 6.85 -36.95
C MET A 495 -16.65 6.36 -37.53
N ASP A 496 -16.71 6.15 -38.84
CA ASP A 496 -17.94 5.80 -39.59
C ASP A 496 -19.12 6.74 -39.31
N ASN A 497 -18.82 8.04 -39.20
CA ASN A 497 -19.75 9.13 -38.86
C ASN A 497 -20.30 9.08 -37.42
N ILE A 498 -19.76 8.23 -36.56
CA ILE A 498 -20.07 8.21 -35.13
C ILE A 498 -19.00 9.02 -34.39
N ASP A 499 -19.41 10.00 -33.58
CA ASP A 499 -18.49 10.79 -32.76
C ASP A 499 -17.81 9.89 -31.72
N LEU A 500 -16.47 9.99 -31.62
CA LEU A 500 -15.71 9.23 -30.62
C LEU A 500 -16.19 9.50 -29.19
N GLN A 501 -16.70 10.69 -28.89
CA GLN A 501 -17.23 11.03 -27.56
C GLN A 501 -18.44 10.18 -27.16
N THR A 502 -19.21 9.72 -28.15
CA THR A 502 -20.42 8.92 -27.95
C THR A 502 -20.17 7.42 -27.98
N LEU A 503 -19.00 7.00 -28.48
CA LEU A 503 -18.58 5.60 -28.52
C LEU A 503 -18.09 5.12 -27.16
N ARG A 504 -18.42 3.86 -26.86
CA ARG A 504 -17.83 3.11 -25.75
C ARG A 504 -16.34 2.92 -25.98
N GLN A 505 -15.51 3.37 -25.05
CA GLN A 505 -14.05 3.39 -25.15
C GLN A 505 -13.48 2.00 -25.41
N MET A 506 -14.05 0.96 -24.79
CA MET A 506 -13.64 -0.44 -25.03
C MET A 506 -13.88 -0.85 -26.49
N SER A 507 -15.01 -0.48 -27.08
CA SER A 507 -15.34 -0.80 -28.49
C SER A 507 -14.38 -0.08 -29.44
N LEU A 508 -14.17 1.23 -29.22
CA LEU A 508 -13.22 2.06 -29.95
C LEU A 508 -11.80 1.47 -29.92
N ARG A 509 -11.24 1.23 -28.72
CA ARG A 509 -9.85 0.78 -28.57
C ARG A 509 -9.62 -0.64 -29.07
N ARG A 510 -10.64 -1.51 -29.07
CA ARG A 510 -10.60 -2.85 -29.70
C ARG A 510 -10.58 -2.81 -31.23
N ALA A 511 -10.92 -1.67 -31.85
CA ALA A 511 -10.90 -1.49 -33.30
C ALA A 511 -9.59 -0.86 -33.80
N VAL A 512 -8.72 -0.38 -32.90
CA VAL A 512 -7.48 0.34 -33.24
C VAL A 512 -6.27 -0.45 -32.76
N ALA A 513 -5.33 -0.72 -33.67
CA ALA A 513 -4.01 -1.26 -33.33
C ALA A 513 -2.96 -0.14 -33.33
N VAL A 514 -2.07 -0.15 -32.34
CA VAL A 514 -1.02 0.86 -32.18
C VAL A 514 0.33 0.14 -32.07
N VAL A 515 1.28 0.55 -32.90
CA VAL A 515 2.68 0.15 -32.78
C VAL A 515 3.46 1.37 -32.28
N PRO A 516 3.88 1.40 -30.99
CA PRO A 516 4.60 2.53 -30.43
C PRO A 516 6.02 2.63 -31.00
N GLN A 517 6.64 3.79 -30.84
CA GLN A 517 8.05 3.99 -31.19
C GLN A 517 8.97 3.16 -30.28
N ASP A 518 8.71 3.22 -28.98
CA ASP A 518 9.40 2.42 -27.96
C ASP A 518 8.43 1.35 -27.46
N THR A 519 8.76 0.08 -27.70
CA THR A 519 7.97 -1.05 -27.22
C THR A 519 8.34 -1.34 -25.76
N VAL A 520 7.34 -1.39 -24.89
CA VAL A 520 7.51 -1.80 -23.50
C VAL A 520 7.14 -3.27 -23.37
N LEU A 521 7.97 -4.03 -22.66
CA LEU A 521 7.66 -5.41 -22.29
C LEU A 521 7.20 -5.46 -20.84
N PHE A 522 6.13 -6.19 -20.59
CA PHE A 522 5.80 -6.64 -19.25
C PHE A 522 6.88 -7.62 -18.77
N ASN A 523 7.19 -7.57 -17.48
CA ASN A 523 8.09 -8.52 -16.82
C ASN A 523 7.41 -9.89 -16.68
N ASP A 524 7.25 -10.57 -17.80
CA ASP A 524 6.62 -11.88 -17.96
C ASP A 524 7.26 -12.58 -19.19
N THR A 525 6.75 -13.75 -19.56
CA THR A 525 7.14 -14.48 -20.76
C THR A 525 6.88 -13.66 -22.03
N ILE A 526 7.66 -13.94 -23.08
CA ILE A 526 7.41 -13.39 -24.42
C ILE A 526 6.02 -13.81 -24.91
N TYR A 527 5.61 -15.06 -24.62
CA TYR A 527 4.27 -15.56 -24.92
C TYR A 527 3.18 -14.66 -24.34
N HIS A 528 3.27 -14.31 -23.04
CA HIS A 528 2.33 -13.40 -22.39
C HIS A 528 2.30 -12.03 -23.07
N ASN A 529 3.46 -11.46 -23.38
CA ASN A 529 3.56 -10.16 -24.03
C ASN A 529 2.91 -10.14 -25.43
N ILE A 530 3.02 -11.24 -26.20
CA ILE A 530 2.36 -11.36 -27.51
C ILE A 530 0.84 -11.56 -27.33
N ALA A 531 0.43 -12.44 -26.40
CA ALA A 531 -0.96 -12.74 -26.12
C ALA A 531 -1.74 -11.57 -25.47
N TYR A 532 -1.04 -10.60 -24.89
CA TYR A 532 -1.62 -9.52 -24.08
C TYR A 532 -2.74 -8.76 -24.79
N SER A 533 -2.61 -8.52 -26.09
CA SER A 533 -3.61 -7.77 -26.88
C SER A 533 -4.92 -8.53 -27.07
N GLN A 534 -4.90 -9.86 -27.00
CA GLN A 534 -6.07 -10.73 -27.11
C GLN A 534 -5.91 -11.95 -26.19
N PRO A 535 -6.25 -11.82 -24.89
CA PRO A 535 -6.01 -12.87 -23.90
C PRO A 535 -6.75 -14.19 -24.17
N THR A 536 -7.77 -14.17 -25.04
CA THR A 536 -8.54 -15.35 -25.44
C THR A 536 -8.02 -16.02 -26.72
N ALA A 537 -6.93 -15.51 -27.31
CA ALA A 537 -6.33 -16.09 -28.51
C ALA A 537 -5.78 -17.49 -28.22
N CYS A 538 -5.94 -18.41 -29.16
CA CYS A 538 -5.37 -19.74 -29.03
C CYS A 538 -3.86 -19.72 -29.32
N GLU A 539 -3.13 -20.74 -28.85
CA GLU A 539 -1.69 -20.83 -29.04
C GLU A 539 -1.27 -20.77 -30.51
N ALA A 540 -2.04 -21.38 -31.41
CA ALA A 540 -1.77 -21.36 -32.85
C ALA A 540 -1.81 -19.93 -33.43
N GLU A 541 -2.77 -19.10 -33.00
CA GLU A 541 -2.88 -17.70 -33.42
C GLU A 541 -1.69 -16.86 -32.92
N ILE A 542 -1.25 -17.11 -31.68
CA ILE A 542 -0.12 -16.41 -31.07
C ILE A 542 1.18 -16.76 -31.81
N VAL A 543 1.40 -18.04 -32.14
CA VAL A 543 2.57 -18.49 -32.91
C VAL A 543 2.55 -17.92 -34.32
N GLU A 544 1.39 -17.89 -34.97
CA GLU A 544 1.26 -17.32 -36.31
C GLU A 544 1.54 -15.81 -36.30
N ALA A 545 1.03 -15.07 -35.32
CA ALA A 545 1.34 -13.65 -35.14
C ALA A 545 2.85 -13.42 -34.94
N ALA A 546 3.51 -14.28 -34.16
CA ALA A 546 4.96 -14.22 -33.95
C ALA A 546 5.74 -14.48 -35.26
N LYS A 547 5.31 -15.46 -36.07
CA LYS A 547 5.91 -15.74 -37.38
C LYS A 547 5.78 -14.56 -38.33
N GLN A 548 4.57 -13.98 -38.43
CA GLN A 548 4.30 -12.83 -39.30
C GLN A 548 5.11 -11.59 -38.90
N ALA A 549 5.33 -11.37 -37.60
CA ALA A 549 6.15 -10.27 -37.10
C ALA A 549 7.63 -10.42 -37.51
N VAL A 550 8.16 -11.66 -37.53
CA VAL A 550 9.54 -11.96 -37.93
C VAL A 550 9.72 -11.93 -39.45
N SER A 551 8.75 -12.44 -40.20
CA SER A 551 8.87 -12.57 -41.66
C SER A 551 8.76 -11.23 -42.41
N GLY A 552 8.39 -10.13 -41.74
CA GLY A 552 8.22 -8.80 -42.35
C GLY A 552 7.15 -8.78 -43.46
N THR A 553 6.44 -9.87 -43.67
CA THR A 553 5.49 -10.05 -44.77
C THR A 553 4.17 -9.39 -44.40
N ARG A 554 3.81 -8.39 -45.21
CA ARG A 554 2.53 -7.69 -45.14
C ARG A 554 1.38 -8.70 -45.21
N PRO A 555 0.46 -8.74 -44.23
CA PRO A 555 -0.75 -9.54 -44.37
C PRO A 555 -1.67 -8.84 -45.39
N GLY A 556 -1.98 -9.53 -46.50
CA GLY A 556 -3.06 -9.16 -47.42
C GLY A 556 -2.64 -8.43 -48.69
N VAL A 557 -1.88 -9.10 -49.56
CA VAL A 557 -2.02 -8.93 -51.02
C VAL A 557 -2.19 -10.32 -51.61
N ASN A 558 -3.43 -10.76 -51.70
CA ASN A 558 -3.93 -11.64 -52.76
C ASN A 558 -5.25 -11.04 -53.23
#